data_AF-A0A1U7I430-F1
#
_entry.id   AF-A0A1U7I430-F1
#
_cell.length_a   1.000
_cell.length_b   1.000
_cell.length_c   1.000
_cell.angle_alpha   90.00
_cell.angle_beta   90.00
_cell.angle_gamma   90.00
#
_symmetry.space_group_name_H-M   'P 1'
#
loop_
_entity.id
_entity.type
_entity.pdbx_description
1 polymer ?
#
loop_
_entity_poly.entity_id
_entity_poly.type
_entity_poly.pdbx_seq_one_letter_code
_entity_poly.pdbx_strand_id
1 'polypeptide(L)'
;MPLIILEGQRISLIPEQCATDESIVNTLLPFYPDVANATISRKVVDGEEHIEIVKKVGTKGNFALIKSLQTAPESINPALSLSYQLKELEIQGKLSLETLLSISEEIEVAIAQGEQASKATNSALANLIASPPIPSKHPIPNL
;
A
#
# COMPACT_ATOMS: atom_id res chain seq x y z
N MET A 1 37.25 0.88 21.50
CA MET A 1 37.02 1.06 20.05
C MET A 1 35.52 1.00 19.82
N PRO A 2 34.92 1.82 18.93
CA PRO A 2 33.48 1.79 18.74
C PRO A 2 33.02 0.43 18.21
N LEU A 3 32.01 -0.16 18.85
CA LEU A 3 31.44 -1.45 18.48
C LEU A 3 30.17 -1.22 17.66
N ILE A 4 30.18 -1.65 16.39
CA ILE A 4 28.97 -1.58 15.55
C ILE A 4 28.20 -2.88 15.66
N ILE A 5 26.88 -2.76 15.86
CA ILE A 5 25.95 -3.88 15.85
C ILE A 5 24.99 -3.68 14.67
N LEU A 6 25.06 -4.59 13.69
CA LEU A 6 24.18 -4.62 12.52
C LEU A 6 23.54 -6.01 12.43
N GLU A 7 22.22 -6.11 12.51
CA GLU A 7 21.48 -7.39 12.45
C GLU A 7 22.00 -8.43 13.48
N GLY A 8 22.40 -7.97 14.67
CA GLY A 8 22.98 -8.82 15.73
C GLY A 8 24.44 -9.25 15.48
N GLN A 9 25.04 -8.88 14.34
CA GLN A 9 26.45 -9.09 14.06
C GLN A 9 27.29 -7.92 14.58
N ARG A 10 28.46 -8.24 15.15
CA ARG A 10 29.44 -7.25 15.60
C ARG A 10 30.40 -6.94 14.46
N ILE A 11 30.46 -5.69 14.06
CA ILE A 11 31.37 -5.19 13.02
C ILE A 11 32.37 -4.26 13.68
N SER A 12 33.66 -4.57 13.53
CA SER A 12 34.75 -3.73 14.00
C SER A 12 35.15 -2.76 12.90
N LEU A 13 34.93 -1.47 13.12
CA LEU A 13 35.40 -0.40 12.25
C LEU A 13 36.46 0.44 12.96
N ILE A 14 37.31 1.12 12.19
CA ILE A 14 38.29 2.06 12.75
C ILE A 14 37.61 3.37 13.17
N PRO A 15 38.16 4.13 14.13
CA PRO A 15 37.53 5.36 14.63
C PRO A 15 37.14 6.37 13.55
N GLU A 16 37.95 6.50 12.49
CA GLU A 16 37.67 7.39 11.35
C GLU A 16 36.40 6.99 10.58
N GLN A 17 36.12 5.69 10.48
CA GLN A 17 34.93 5.18 9.82
C GLN A 17 33.66 5.35 10.68
N CYS A 18 33.82 5.53 12.00
CA CYS A 18 32.73 5.71 12.96
C CYS A 18 32.48 7.17 13.37
N ALA A 19 33.28 8.12 12.84
CA ALA A 19 33.27 9.50 13.26
C ALA A 19 31.90 10.18 13.09
N THR A 20 31.16 9.86 12.02
CA THR A 20 29.81 10.37 11.75
C THR A 20 28.89 9.27 11.25
N ASP A 21 27.58 9.50 11.33
CA ASP A 21 26.60 8.57 10.77
C ASP A 21 26.78 8.43 9.25
N GLU A 22 27.18 9.50 8.56
CA GLU A 22 27.51 9.48 7.13
C GLU A 22 28.76 8.63 6.82
N SER A 23 29.82 8.71 7.64
CA SER A 23 31.02 7.89 7.45
C SER A 23 30.72 6.39 7.64
N ILE A 24 29.84 6.07 8.59
CA ILE A 24 29.38 4.70 8.84
C ILE A 24 28.59 4.18 7.64
N VAL A 25 27.62 4.96 7.14
CA VAL A 25 26.83 4.59 5.97
C VAL A 25 27.73 4.38 4.76
N ASN A 26 28.61 5.32 4.43
CA ASN A 26 29.50 5.22 3.27
C ASN A 26 30.45 4.01 3.36
N THR A 27 30.93 3.68 4.56
CA THR A 27 31.81 2.52 4.77
C THR A 27 31.06 1.20 4.59
N LEU A 28 29.82 1.12 5.08
CA LEU A 28 29.04 -0.13 5.08
C LEU A 28 28.22 -0.34 3.79
N LEU A 29 27.91 0.73 3.05
CA LEU A 29 27.06 0.70 1.85
C LEU A 29 27.49 -0.36 0.79
N PRO A 30 28.78 -0.56 0.49
CA PRO A 30 29.21 -1.56 -0.50
C PRO A 30 28.89 -3.01 -0.09
N PHE A 31 28.76 -3.26 1.21
CA PHE A 31 28.55 -4.61 1.78
C PHE A 31 27.12 -4.82 2.28
N TYR A 32 26.47 -3.73 2.70
CA TYR A 32 25.13 -3.72 3.28
C TYR A 32 24.30 -2.57 2.68
N PRO A 33 23.73 -2.76 1.48
CA PRO A 33 22.99 -1.71 0.76
C PRO A 33 21.85 -1.09 1.57
N ASP A 34 21.22 -1.89 2.44
CA ASP A 34 20.09 -1.48 3.28
C ASP A 34 20.46 -0.43 4.35
N VAL A 35 21.76 -0.22 4.61
CA VAL A 35 22.24 0.77 5.59
C VAL A 35 21.96 2.20 5.12
N ALA A 36 21.81 2.44 3.81
CA ALA A 36 21.48 3.75 3.25
C ALA A 36 20.24 4.41 3.87
N ASN A 37 19.28 3.59 4.31
CA ASN A 37 18.03 4.04 4.90
C ASN A 37 17.89 3.66 6.38
N ALA A 38 18.93 3.10 7.00
CA ALA A 38 18.88 2.58 8.36
C ALA A 38 18.77 3.70 9.42
N THR A 39 18.25 3.33 10.59
CA THR A 39 18.30 4.20 11.77
C THR A 39 19.55 3.84 12.57
N ILE A 40 20.38 4.84 12.84
CA ILE A 40 21.62 4.69 13.62
C ILE A 40 21.36 5.23 15.03
N SER A 41 21.67 4.41 16.04
CA SER A 41 21.58 4.79 17.45
C SER A 41 22.94 4.62 18.12
N ARG A 42 23.42 5.67 18.79
CA ARG A 42 24.68 5.64 19.55
C ARG A 42 24.36 5.58 21.05
N LYS A 43 24.96 4.63 21.75
CA LYS A 43 24.83 4.46 23.20
C LYS A 43 26.21 4.22 23.80
N VAL A 44 26.46 4.74 24.99
CA VAL A 44 27.67 4.38 25.76
C VAL A 44 27.29 3.27 26.74
N VAL A 45 27.90 2.10 26.58
CA VAL A 45 27.68 0.93 27.45
C VAL A 45 29.03 0.50 27.99
N ASP A 46 29.16 0.37 29.31
CA ASP A 46 30.42 -0.04 29.97
C ASP A 46 31.66 0.80 29.59
N GLY A 47 31.44 2.08 29.23
CA GLY A 47 32.51 2.99 28.81
C GLY A 47 32.90 2.89 27.33
N GLU A 48 32.24 2.02 26.55
CA GLU A 48 32.46 1.86 25.11
C GLU A 48 31.29 2.43 24.29
N GLU A 49 31.60 3.07 23.17
CA GLU A 49 30.59 3.55 22.22
C GLU A 49 30.03 2.38 21.42
N HIS A 50 28.77 2.06 21.66
CA HIS A 50 27.99 1.08 20.93
C HIS A 50 27.12 1.78 19.89
N ILE A 51 27.31 1.42 18.62
CA ILE A 51 26.58 1.98 17.49
C ILE A 51 25.67 0.88 16.94
N GLU A 52 24.38 1.01 17.17
CA GLU A 52 23.37 0.08 16.72
C GLU A 52 22.76 0.58 15.40
N ILE A 53 22.89 -0.23 14.34
CA ILE A 53 22.33 0.06 13.03
C ILE A 53 21.14 -0.86 12.82
N VAL A 54 19.96 -0.28 12.81
CA VAL A 54 18.71 -1.00 12.57
C VAL A 54 18.25 -0.69 11.16
N LYS A 55 18.20 -1.70 10.29
CA LYS A 55 17.62 -1.56 8.96
C LYS A 55 16.22 -1.00 9.08
N LYS A 56 15.92 0.06 8.32
CA LYS A 56 14.56 0.56 8.24
C LYS A 56 13.75 -0.45 7.45
N VAL A 57 12.90 -1.19 8.16
CA VAL A 57 11.87 -2.01 7.54
C VAL A 57 11.14 -1.14 6.53
N GLY A 58 11.20 -1.52 5.25
CA GLY A 58 10.44 -0.86 4.20
C GLY A 58 8.95 -0.80 4.57
N THR A 59 8.20 0.09 3.93
CA THR A 59 6.74 0.14 4.09
C THR A 59 6.16 -1.24 3.76
N LYS A 60 5.73 -1.96 4.80
CA LYS A 60 5.18 -3.31 4.67
C LYS A 60 3.80 -3.20 4.01
N GLY A 61 3.74 -3.52 2.71
CA GLY A 61 2.50 -3.64 1.93
C GLY A 61 1.90 -2.31 1.53
N ASN A 62 0.79 -2.37 0.78
CA ASN A 62 0.06 -1.18 0.34
C ASN A 62 -1.02 -0.78 1.37
N PHE A 63 -0.58 -0.28 2.52
CA PHE A 63 -1.49 0.09 3.62
C PHE A 63 -2.49 1.18 3.20
N ALA A 64 -2.08 2.09 2.31
CA ALA A 64 -2.96 3.12 1.76
C ALA A 64 -4.12 2.51 0.95
N LEU A 65 -3.83 1.51 0.11
CA LEU A 65 -4.85 0.77 -0.64
C LEU A 65 -5.80 0.00 0.28
N ILE A 66 -5.27 -0.72 1.28
CA ILE A 66 -6.11 -1.43 2.25
C ILE A 66 -7.04 -0.46 2.97
N LYS A 67 -6.52 0.66 3.46
CA LYS A 67 -7.33 1.69 4.13
C LYS A 67 -8.40 2.25 3.19
N SER A 68 -8.05 2.52 1.93
CA SER A 68 -9.00 2.99 0.92
C SER A 68 -10.12 1.97 0.66
N LEU A 69 -9.81 0.68 0.61
CA LEU A 69 -10.79 -0.40 0.42
C LEU A 69 -11.70 -0.55 1.64
N GLN A 70 -11.16 -0.41 2.86
CA GLN A 70 -11.96 -0.46 4.10
C GLN A 70 -12.94 0.71 4.22
N THR A 71 -12.61 1.87 3.66
CA THR A 71 -13.48 3.06 3.67
C THR A 71 -14.37 3.17 2.43
N ALA A 72 -14.18 2.31 1.43
CA ALA A 72 -14.97 2.35 0.21
C ALA A 72 -16.41 1.91 0.52
N PRO A 73 -17.43 2.72 0.18
CA PRO A 73 -18.81 2.33 0.39
C PRO A 73 -19.17 1.12 -0.47
N GLU A 74 -19.97 0.21 0.08
CA GLU A 74 -20.58 -0.85 -0.70
C GLU A 74 -21.57 -0.22 -1.70
N SER A 75 -21.36 -0.50 -2.98
CA SER A 75 -22.21 0.05 -4.04
C SER A 75 -22.24 -0.88 -5.24
N ILE A 76 -23.35 -0.85 -5.97
CA ILE A 76 -23.47 -1.49 -7.28
C ILE A 76 -23.05 -0.47 -8.33
N ASN A 77 -22.40 -0.93 -9.39
CA ASN A 77 -22.08 -0.08 -10.54
C ASN A 77 -23.35 0.65 -11.04
N PRO A 78 -23.36 2.00 -11.16
CA PRO A 78 -24.54 2.77 -11.55
C PRO A 78 -25.17 2.32 -12.87
N ALA A 79 -24.36 1.96 -13.87
CA ALA A 79 -24.86 1.45 -15.14
C ALA A 79 -25.62 0.12 -14.98
N LEU A 80 -25.12 -0.77 -14.13
CA LEU A 80 -25.81 -2.04 -13.82
C LEU A 80 -27.10 -1.79 -13.04
N SER A 81 -27.07 -0.88 -12.06
CA SER A 81 -28.26 -0.53 -11.29
C SER A 81 -29.36 0.01 -12.19
N LEU A 82 -29.04 0.95 -13.09
CA LEU A 82 -30.00 1.47 -14.06
C LEU A 82 -30.47 0.39 -15.04
N SER A 83 -29.57 -0.50 -15.49
CA SER A 83 -29.95 -1.62 -16.39
C SER A 83 -31.03 -2.52 -15.77
N TYR A 84 -30.96 -2.76 -14.45
CA TYR A 84 -31.96 -3.54 -13.75
C TYR A 84 -33.29 -2.81 -13.62
N GLN A 85 -33.25 -1.49 -13.36
CA GLN A 85 -34.46 -0.67 -13.32
C GLN A 85 -35.15 -0.63 -14.69
N LEU A 86 -34.40 -0.46 -15.78
CA LEU A 86 -34.93 -0.50 -17.14
C LEU A 86 -35.55 -1.87 -17.46
N LYS A 87 -34.89 -2.96 -17.03
CA LYS A 87 -35.42 -4.31 -17.22
C LYS A 87 -36.71 -4.53 -16.45
N GLU A 88 -36.81 -4.00 -15.24
CA GLU A 88 -38.04 -4.04 -14.45
C GLU A 88 -39.17 -3.27 -15.14
N LEU A 89 -38.90 -2.07 -15.67
CA LEU A 89 -39.88 -1.29 -16.43
C LEU A 89 -40.35 -2.03 -17.69
N GLU A 90 -39.44 -2.72 -18.38
CA GLU A 90 -39.77 -3.54 -19.55
C GLU A 90 -40.72 -4.69 -19.17
N ILE A 91 -40.41 -5.43 -18.11
CA ILE A 91 -41.25 -6.54 -17.61
C ILE A 91 -42.64 -6.05 -17.21
N GLN A 92 -42.73 -4.85 -16.63
CA GLN A 92 -44.00 -4.23 -16.25
C GLN A 92 -44.77 -3.63 -17.45
N GLY A 93 -44.20 -3.65 -18.66
CA GLY A 93 -44.78 -3.03 -19.85
C GLY A 93 -44.80 -1.50 -19.80
N LYS A 94 -43.97 -0.89 -18.95
CA LYS A 94 -43.87 0.57 -18.74
C LYS A 94 -42.70 1.23 -19.47
N LEU A 95 -41.84 0.43 -20.10
CA LEU A 95 -40.74 0.93 -20.91
C LEU A 95 -41.24 1.29 -22.31
N SER A 96 -41.78 2.50 -22.45
CA SER A 96 -42.15 3.07 -23.75
C SER A 96 -41.02 3.93 -24.33
N LEU A 97 -41.15 4.33 -25.60
CA LEU A 97 -40.21 5.25 -26.24
C LEU A 97 -40.16 6.60 -25.52
N GLU A 98 -41.31 7.10 -25.08
CA GLU A 98 -41.42 8.35 -24.33
C GLU A 98 -40.68 8.27 -22.99
N THR A 99 -40.80 7.14 -22.29
CA THR A 99 -40.05 6.88 -21.05
C THR A 99 -38.54 6.79 -21.31
N LEU A 100 -38.12 6.16 -22.42
CA LEU A 100 -36.70 6.10 -22.79
C LEU A 100 -36.13 7.47 -23.15
N LEU A 101 -36.90 8.30 -23.85
CA LEU A 101 -36.50 9.66 -24.20
C LEU A 101 -36.37 10.53 -22.95
N SER A 102 -37.27 10.39 -21.97
CA SER A 102 -37.24 11.19 -20.74
C SER A 102 -36.07 10.86 -19.81
N ILE A 103 -35.54 9.64 -19.87
CA ILE A 103 -34.40 9.18 -19.04
C ILE A 103 -33.08 9.09 -19.83
N SER A 104 -33.04 9.57 -21.07
CA SER A 104 -31.87 9.47 -21.95
C SER A 104 -30.61 10.10 -21.34
N GLU A 105 -30.74 11.28 -20.72
CA GLU A 105 -29.62 11.94 -20.03
C GLU A 105 -29.15 11.13 -18.82
N GLU A 106 -30.07 10.52 -18.07
CA GLU A 106 -29.75 9.65 -16.93
C GLU A 106 -29.01 8.39 -17.39
N ILE A 107 -29.37 7.82 -18.54
CA ILE A 107 -28.67 6.69 -19.16
C ILE A 107 -27.22 7.06 -19.45
N GLU A 108 -26.97 8.18 -20.13
CA GLU A 108 -25.62 8.63 -20.46
C GLU A 108 -24.78 8.88 -19.20
N VAL A 109 -25.36 9.53 -18.19
CA VAL A 109 -24.70 9.76 -16.90
C VAL A 109 -24.36 8.45 -16.19
N ALA A 110 -25.29 7.49 -16.15
CA ALA A 110 -25.08 6.19 -15.52
C ALA A 110 -23.99 5.38 -16.24
N ILE A 111 -23.93 5.44 -17.58
CA ILE A 111 -22.86 4.81 -18.38
C ILE A 111 -21.51 5.43 -18.00
N ALA A 112 -21.38 6.75 -18.04
CA ALA A 112 -20.14 7.44 -17.73
C ALA A 112 -19.65 7.14 -16.30
N GLN A 113 -20.55 7.17 -15.32
CA GLN A 113 -20.24 6.80 -13.94
C GLN A 113 -19.86 5.32 -13.82
N GLY A 114 -20.54 4.44 -14.56
CA GLY A 114 -20.25 3.01 -14.58
C GLY A 114 -18.88 2.67 -15.17
N GLU A 115 -18.45 3.38 -16.21
CA GLU A 115 -17.11 3.26 -16.78
C GLU A 115 -16.04 3.72 -15.78
N GLN A 116 -16.28 4.87 -15.12
CA GLN A 116 -15.37 5.38 -14.10
C GLN A 116 -15.23 4.40 -12.93
N ALA A 117 -16.34 3.83 -12.44
CA ALA A 117 -16.32 2.82 -11.39
C ALA A 117 -15.55 1.57 -11.82
N SER A 118 -15.75 1.10 -13.05
CA SER A 118 -15.02 -0.07 -13.59
C SER A 118 -13.51 0.19 -13.68
N LYS A 119 -13.11 1.38 -14.15
CA LYS A 119 -11.71 1.78 -14.21
C LYS A 119 -11.07 1.88 -12.82
N ALA A 120 -11.78 2.40 -11.84
CA ALA A 120 -11.32 2.48 -10.46
C ALA A 120 -11.11 1.08 -9.86
N THR A 121 -12.08 0.17 -10.05
CA THR A 121 -11.99 -1.23 -9.61
C THR A 121 -10.81 -1.96 -10.24
N ASN A 122 -10.63 -1.84 -11.56
CA ASN A 122 -9.51 -2.47 -12.27
C ASN A 122 -8.16 -1.93 -11.78
N SER A 123 -8.09 -0.63 -11.50
CA SER A 123 -6.87 0.00 -10.97
C SER A 123 -6.56 -0.49 -9.56
N ALA A 124 -7.57 -0.59 -8.70
CA ALA A 124 -7.43 -1.16 -7.36
C ALA A 124 -6.97 -2.63 -7.41
N LEU A 125 -7.56 -3.44 -8.30
CA LEU A 125 -7.18 -4.83 -8.52
C LEU A 125 -5.74 -4.97 -9.02
N ALA A 126 -5.34 -4.17 -10.00
CA ALA A 126 -3.96 -4.17 -10.51
C ALA A 126 -2.96 -3.83 -9.41
N ASN A 127 -3.27 -2.84 -8.56
CA ASN A 127 -2.45 -2.48 -7.42
C ASN A 127 -2.38 -3.60 -6.36
N LEU A 128 -3.47 -4.33 -6.12
CA LEU A 128 -3.48 -5.48 -5.23
C LEU A 128 -2.60 -6.61 -5.77
N ILE A 129 -2.73 -6.95 -7.07
CA ILE A 129 -1.95 -8.00 -7.73
C ILE A 129 -0.45 -7.67 -7.73
N ALA A 130 -0.10 -6.42 -8.00
CA ALA A 130 1.28 -5.95 -8.00
C ALA A 130 1.86 -5.80 -6.58
N SER A 131 1.03 -5.85 -5.54
CA SER A 131 1.52 -5.74 -4.16
C SER A 131 2.22 -7.03 -3.74
N PRO A 132 3.41 -6.95 -3.11
CA PRO A 132 4.13 -8.14 -2.65
C PRO A 132 3.31 -8.89 -1.60
N PRO A 133 3.29 -10.24 -1.63
CA PRO A 133 2.61 -11.05 -0.62
C PRO A 133 3.29 -10.85 0.73
N ILE A 134 2.53 -10.43 1.74
CA ILE A 134 3.04 -10.18 3.10
C ILE A 134 2.19 -10.94 4.10
N PRO A 135 2.81 -11.67 5.05
CA PRO A 135 2.09 -12.30 6.15
C PRO A 135 1.29 -11.26 6.94
N SER A 136 -0.01 -11.53 7.12
CA SER A 136 -0.86 -10.74 8.00
C SER A 136 -0.27 -10.72 9.42
N LYS A 137 -0.22 -9.54 10.04
CA LYS A 137 0.07 -9.42 11.49
C LYS A 137 -1.10 -9.90 12.35
N HIS A 138 -2.27 -10.11 11.75
CA HIS A 138 -3.43 -10.67 12.40
C HIS A 138 -3.43 -12.18 12.15
N PRO A 139 -3.14 -13.00 13.17
CA PRO A 139 -3.30 -14.44 13.05
C PRO A 139 -4.76 -14.73 12.71
N ILE A 140 -4.99 -15.62 11.73
CA ILE A 140 -6.33 -16.18 11.52
C ILE A 140 -6.57 -17.09 12.72
N PRO A 141 -7.56 -16.78 13.60
CA PRO A 141 -7.84 -17.64 14.73
C PRO A 141 -8.33 -19.00 14.21
N ASN A 142 -7.61 -20.07 14.57
CA ASN A 142 -7.87 -21.47 14.27
C ASN A 142 -7.66 -21.90 12.79
N LEU A 143 -6.43 -22.36 12.51
CA LEU A 143 -6.15 -23.41 11.53
C LEU A 143 -5.45 -24.56 12.24
#